data_AF-A0A9D1YNK0-F1
#
_entry.id   AF-A0A9D1YNK0-F1
#
_cell.length_a   1.000
_cell.length_b   1.000
_cell.length_c   1.000
_cell.angle_alpha   90.00
_cell.angle_beta   90.00
_cell.angle_gamma   90.00
#
_symmetry.space_group_name_H-M   'P 1'
#
loop_
_entity.id
_entity.type
_entity.pdbx_description
1 polymer ?
#
loop_
_entity_poly.entity_id
_entity_poly.type
_entity_poly.pdbx_seq_one_letter_code
_entity_poly.pdbx_strand_id
1 'polypeptide(L)'
;MELWDAYDRNLEKIDGMTLIRGEKSPEGVYHLVCDVIVRHTDGEYLLMQRDSRKHYGGMWEATAGGSALRGESPMECARRELLEETGIHAEWLEELGRVRADGRNTVYCEFLCITDCKKDSIVLQEGETSDYRWVTRDELLSMKRDELVTQRMQMFIDELKSGIRSDADRGPYEPVSKEKMEFKKLTSSDTEWNALADYAENCSWGAGKTLAEEMRQKHFTGWERVILAEDQGRVAGYCTVSGTDCIPDVSYTPYIGMLFVGEEYRGKRLSQRMIDFASEYLKEVGFSEVYLVSDHENLYEKYGFQVIDEKMAPWGRMQKIYRRAVPEKDPAGKDAGGCFGKPGHEEPVSFRKA
;
A
#
# COMPACT_ATOMS: atom_id res chain seq x y z
N MET A 1 6.29 14.93 -27.79
CA MET A 1 5.58 13.69 -28.14
C MET A 1 5.75 12.76 -26.96
N GLU A 2 4.66 12.37 -26.31
CA GLU A 2 4.72 11.46 -25.16
C GLU A 2 4.92 10.02 -25.63
N LEU A 3 5.82 9.33 -24.94
CA LEU A 3 6.13 7.92 -25.14
C LEU A 3 5.63 7.16 -23.91
N TRP A 4 5.03 6.00 -24.13
CA TRP A 4 4.50 5.14 -23.07
C TRP A 4 5.11 3.74 -23.17
N ASP A 5 5.26 3.08 -22.03
CA ASP A 5 5.52 1.64 -22.01
C ASP A 5 4.28 0.86 -22.50
N ALA A 6 4.53 -0.28 -23.13
CA ALA A 6 3.49 -1.19 -23.60
C ALA A 6 3.27 -2.30 -22.58
N TYR A 7 2.01 -2.66 -22.36
CA TYR A 7 1.60 -3.74 -21.46
C TYR A 7 0.75 -4.75 -22.21
N ASP A 8 0.86 -6.01 -21.83
CA ASP A 8 -0.02 -7.06 -22.32
C ASP A 8 -1.36 -7.08 -21.56
N ARG A 9 -2.22 -8.05 -21.89
CA ARG A 9 -3.53 -8.20 -21.25
C ARG A 9 -3.43 -8.58 -19.76
N ASN A 10 -2.31 -9.14 -19.31
CA ASN A 10 -2.04 -9.53 -17.94
C ASN A 10 -1.35 -8.42 -17.12
N LEU A 11 -1.17 -7.23 -17.70
CA LEU A 11 -0.46 -6.09 -17.12
C LEU A 11 1.05 -6.30 -17.01
N GLU A 12 1.60 -7.25 -17.75
CA GLU A 12 3.04 -7.45 -17.85
C GLU A 12 3.59 -6.48 -18.89
N LYS A 13 4.66 -5.78 -18.53
CA LYS A 13 5.34 -4.86 -19.46
C LYS A 13 5.94 -5.66 -20.62
N ILE A 14 5.68 -5.23 -21.85
CA ILE A 14 6.22 -5.82 -23.06
C ILE A 14 7.57 -5.16 -23.37
N ASP A 15 8.65 -5.87 -23.05
CA ASP A 15 10.00 -5.38 -23.28
C ASP A 15 10.27 -5.09 -24.76
N GLY A 16 10.92 -3.95 -25.02
CA GLY A 16 11.29 -3.52 -26.37
C GLY A 16 10.15 -2.89 -27.18
N MET A 17 8.93 -2.77 -26.64
CA MET A 17 7.81 -2.09 -27.29
C MET A 17 7.56 -0.71 -26.66
N THR A 18 7.21 0.27 -27.47
CA THR A 18 6.91 1.65 -27.04
C THR A 18 5.69 2.14 -27.79
N LEU A 19 4.75 2.75 -27.07
CA LEU A 19 3.56 3.38 -27.63
C LEU A 19 3.77 4.89 -27.70
N ILE A 20 3.11 5.53 -28.65
CA ILE A 20 3.19 6.98 -28.87
C ILE A 20 1.80 7.58 -28.67
N ARG A 21 1.69 8.63 -27.84
CA ARG A 21 0.41 9.30 -27.60
C ARG A 21 -0.18 9.81 -28.91
N GLY A 22 -1.45 9.46 -29.14
CA GLY A 22 -2.21 9.86 -30.33
C GLY A 22 -2.09 8.88 -31.51
N GLU A 23 -1.21 7.88 -31.43
CA GLU A 23 -1.16 6.80 -32.40
C GLU A 23 -2.05 5.63 -31.98
N LYS A 24 -2.48 4.83 -32.97
CA LYS A 24 -3.31 3.65 -32.70
C LYS A 24 -2.46 2.56 -32.07
N SER A 25 -2.79 2.17 -30.83
CA SER A 25 -2.15 1.03 -30.16
C SER A 25 -2.49 -0.29 -30.88
N PRO A 26 -1.55 -1.25 -30.93
CA PRO A 26 -1.84 -2.60 -31.42
C PRO A 26 -2.95 -3.29 -30.60
N GLU A 27 -3.65 -4.23 -31.22
CA GLU A 27 -4.67 -5.03 -30.53
C GLU A 27 -4.04 -5.86 -29.41
N GLY A 28 -4.69 -5.89 -28.24
CA GLY A 28 -4.18 -6.60 -27.06
C GLY A 28 -2.96 -5.96 -26.38
N VAL A 29 -2.55 -4.77 -26.82
CA VAL A 29 -1.48 -3.97 -26.22
C VAL A 29 -2.08 -2.74 -25.56
N TYR A 30 -1.64 -2.46 -24.34
CA TYR A 30 -2.21 -1.42 -23.49
C TYR A 30 -1.14 -0.42 -23.06
N HIS A 31 -1.56 0.82 -22.78
CA HIS A 31 -0.76 1.78 -22.01
C HIS A 31 -1.34 1.94 -20.61
N LEU A 32 -0.54 2.48 -19.69
CA LEU A 32 -0.91 2.66 -18.30
C LEU A 32 -1.34 4.11 -18.04
N VAL A 33 -2.42 4.29 -17.29
CA VAL A 33 -2.92 5.56 -16.78
C VAL A 33 -3.05 5.44 -15.27
N CYS A 34 -2.60 6.45 -14.53
CA CYS A 34 -2.76 6.52 -13.08
C CYS A 34 -3.77 7.60 -12.72
N ASP A 35 -4.67 7.26 -11.80
CA ASP A 35 -5.68 8.17 -11.27
C ASP A 35 -5.59 8.18 -9.74
N VAL A 36 -5.61 9.37 -9.15
CA VAL A 36 -5.48 9.58 -7.71
C VAL A 36 -6.72 10.27 -7.18
N ILE A 37 -7.51 9.58 -6.35
CA ILE A 37 -8.56 10.22 -5.56
C ILE A 37 -7.97 10.76 -4.26
N VAL A 38 -8.27 12.01 -3.94
CA VAL A 38 -7.76 12.70 -2.75
C VAL A 38 -8.87 12.82 -1.71
N ARG A 39 -8.60 12.31 -0.51
CA ARG A 39 -9.46 12.44 0.66
C ARG A 39 -8.76 13.28 1.72
N HIS A 40 -9.43 14.31 2.21
CA HIS A 40 -8.95 15.08 3.34
C HIS A 40 -9.21 14.34 4.66
N THR A 41 -8.40 14.59 5.69
CA THR A 41 -8.52 13.94 7.02
C THR A 41 -9.86 14.17 7.73
N ASP A 42 -10.65 15.18 7.31
CA ASP A 42 -12.02 15.40 7.79
C ASP A 42 -13.09 14.62 7.02
N GLY A 43 -12.69 13.82 6.03
CA GLY A 43 -13.57 12.94 5.27
C GLY A 43 -14.08 13.50 3.94
N GLU A 44 -13.79 14.74 3.59
CA GLU A 44 -14.15 15.31 2.28
C GLU A 44 -13.19 14.86 1.16
N TYR A 45 -13.65 14.95 -0.09
CA TYR A 45 -12.90 14.59 -1.29
C TYR A 45 -12.66 15.82 -2.17
N LEU A 46 -11.49 15.87 -2.80
CA LEU A 46 -11.18 16.91 -3.78
C LEU A 46 -11.81 16.58 -5.12
N LEU A 47 -12.49 17.56 -5.71
CA LEU A 47 -12.90 17.56 -7.11
C LEU A 47 -12.15 18.64 -7.87
N MET A 48 -11.73 18.30 -9.09
CA MET A 48 -11.11 19.22 -10.05
C MET A 48 -12.07 19.45 -11.21
N GLN A 49 -12.20 20.69 -11.69
CA GLN A 49 -12.96 20.98 -12.89
C GLN A 49 -12.04 20.99 -14.11
N ARG A 50 -12.33 20.15 -15.09
CA ARG A 50 -11.52 20.02 -16.31
C ARG A 50 -11.54 21.31 -17.12
N ASP A 51 -10.39 21.70 -17.65
CA ASP A 51 -10.28 22.86 -18.54
C ASP A 51 -11.27 22.72 -19.72
N SER A 52 -11.93 23.82 -20.06
CA SER A 52 -12.95 23.88 -21.13
C SER A 52 -12.47 23.39 -22.51
N ARG A 53 -11.15 23.40 -22.77
CA ARG A 53 -10.52 22.95 -24.03
C ARG A 53 -10.35 21.43 -24.10
N LYS A 54 -10.43 20.72 -22.97
CA LYS A 54 -10.25 19.26 -22.91
C LYS A 54 -11.52 18.52 -23.35
N HIS A 55 -11.34 17.26 -23.71
CA HIS A 55 -12.46 16.32 -23.77
C HIS A 55 -13.18 16.30 -22.40
N TYR A 56 -14.51 16.43 -22.41
CA TYR A 56 -15.35 16.68 -21.23
C TYR A 56 -15.02 17.98 -20.47
N GLY A 57 -14.59 19.02 -21.17
CA GLY A 57 -14.27 20.32 -20.56
C GLY A 57 -15.44 20.92 -19.77
N GLY A 58 -15.14 21.49 -18.60
CA GLY A 58 -16.12 22.04 -17.66
C GLY A 58 -16.80 21.02 -16.75
N MET A 59 -16.63 19.72 -16.99
CA MET A 59 -17.10 18.69 -16.05
C MET A 59 -16.14 18.53 -14.87
N TRP A 60 -16.68 18.04 -13.75
CA TRP A 60 -15.89 17.70 -12.58
C TRP A 60 -15.26 16.31 -12.72
N GLU A 61 -14.12 16.14 -12.07
CA GLU A 61 -13.39 14.87 -11.95
C GLU A 61 -12.96 14.69 -10.49
N ALA A 62 -13.16 13.49 -9.96
CA ALA A 62 -12.82 13.16 -8.58
C ALA A 62 -11.36 12.71 -8.40
N THR A 63 -10.62 12.65 -9.51
CA THR A 63 -9.24 12.20 -9.55
C THR A 63 -8.37 13.24 -10.22
N ALA A 64 -7.11 13.30 -9.81
CA ALA A 64 -6.03 13.84 -10.65
C ALA A 64 -5.32 12.67 -11.33
N GLY A 65 -4.97 12.78 -12.60
CA GLY A 65 -4.45 11.62 -13.31
C GLY A 65 -4.10 11.79 -14.78
N GLY A 66 -3.26 10.89 -15.27
CA GLY A 66 -2.73 10.92 -16.63
C GLY A 66 -1.94 9.67 -16.99
N SER A 67 -1.42 9.64 -18.22
CA SER A 67 -0.71 8.48 -18.76
C SER A 67 0.70 8.37 -18.16
N ALA A 68 1.11 7.16 -17.78
CA ALA A 68 2.48 6.90 -17.37
C ALA A 68 3.44 7.07 -18.55
N LEU A 69 4.48 7.87 -18.34
CA LEU A 69 5.54 8.05 -19.32
C LEU A 69 6.41 6.80 -19.39
N ARG A 70 7.09 6.60 -20.52
CA ARG A 70 7.99 5.46 -20.72
C ARG A 70 9.06 5.42 -19.63
N GLY A 71 9.16 4.29 -18.93
CA GLY A 71 10.09 4.07 -17.82
C GLY A 71 9.56 4.52 -16.45
N GLU A 72 8.39 5.16 -16.39
CA GLU A 72 7.76 5.60 -15.17
C GLU A 72 7.03 4.42 -14.50
N SER A 73 7.25 4.22 -13.21
CA SER A 73 6.41 3.30 -12.42
C SER A 73 5.02 3.91 -12.19
N PRO A 74 3.99 3.09 -11.91
CA PRO A 74 2.66 3.62 -11.60
C PRO A 74 2.64 4.63 -10.44
N MET A 75 3.47 4.41 -9.43
CA MET A 75 3.60 5.33 -8.29
C MET A 75 4.23 6.68 -8.70
N GLU A 76 5.25 6.66 -9.55
CA GLU A 76 5.89 7.89 -10.04
C GLU A 76 4.91 8.69 -10.90
N CYS A 77 4.17 8.02 -11.80
CA CYS A 77 3.13 8.65 -12.61
C CYS A 77 2.04 9.28 -11.72
N ALA A 78 1.47 8.51 -10.80
CA ALA A 78 0.45 9.00 -9.89
C ALA A 78 0.90 10.23 -9.08
N ARG A 79 2.16 10.23 -8.58
CA ARG A 79 2.72 11.38 -7.85
C ARG A 79 2.94 12.59 -8.74
N ARG A 80 3.43 12.39 -9.96
CA ARG A 80 3.64 13.46 -10.94
C ARG A 80 2.31 14.12 -11.30
N GLU A 81 1.32 13.34 -11.71
CA GLU A 81 0.00 13.85 -12.10
C GLU A 81 -0.71 14.55 -10.93
N LEU A 82 -0.66 13.97 -9.72
CA LEU A 82 -1.20 14.62 -8.52
C LEU A 82 -0.55 15.98 -8.26
N LEU A 83 0.78 16.05 -8.35
CA LEU A 83 1.51 17.29 -8.13
C LEU A 83 1.21 18.33 -9.20
N GLU A 84 1.21 17.93 -10.47
CA GLU A 84 0.95 18.82 -11.61
C GLU A 84 -0.47 19.38 -11.55
N GLU A 85 -1.49 18.55 -11.42
CA GLU A 85 -2.89 18.97 -11.55
C GLU A 85 -3.46 19.63 -10.28
N THR A 86 -2.89 19.36 -9.10
CA THR A 86 -3.45 19.83 -7.80
C THR A 86 -2.46 20.58 -6.91
N GLY A 87 -1.15 20.51 -7.18
CA GLY A 87 -0.10 21.02 -6.29
C GLY A 87 0.15 20.18 -5.03
N ILE A 88 -0.56 19.07 -4.82
CA ILE A 88 -0.38 18.20 -3.66
C ILE A 88 0.86 17.34 -3.84
N HIS A 89 1.82 17.47 -2.93
CA HIS A 89 2.96 16.57 -2.85
C HIS A 89 2.65 15.44 -1.85
N ALA A 90 2.46 14.23 -2.38
CA ALA A 90 2.36 13.01 -1.58
C ALA A 90 3.63 12.17 -1.74
N GLU A 91 4.26 11.79 -0.63
CA GLU A 91 5.36 10.83 -0.65
C GLU A 91 4.86 9.40 -0.88
N TRP A 92 3.62 9.12 -0.46
CA TRP A 92 2.99 7.80 -0.59
C TRP A 92 1.54 7.91 -1.00
N LEU A 93 1.13 6.98 -1.85
CA LEU A 93 -0.24 6.76 -2.28
C LEU A 93 -0.59 5.29 -2.04
N GLU A 94 -1.83 5.01 -1.62
CA GLU A 94 -2.31 3.63 -1.53
C GLU A 94 -2.84 3.19 -2.89
N GLU A 95 -2.26 2.16 -3.51
CA GLU A 95 -2.86 1.56 -4.70
C GLU A 95 -4.12 0.80 -4.30
N LEU A 96 -5.27 1.30 -4.74
CA LEU A 96 -6.58 0.74 -4.46
C LEU A 96 -6.82 -0.50 -5.31
N GLY A 97 -6.53 -0.40 -6.60
CA GLY A 97 -6.61 -1.52 -7.55
C GLY A 97 -6.41 -1.06 -8.99
N ARG A 98 -6.62 -2.01 -9.93
CA ARG A 98 -6.45 -1.76 -11.36
C ARG A 98 -7.68 -2.21 -12.13
N VAL A 99 -8.00 -1.51 -13.21
CA VAL A 99 -8.97 -1.99 -14.20
C VAL A 99 -8.38 -1.97 -15.60
N ARG A 100 -8.83 -2.91 -16.42
CA ARG A 100 -8.54 -2.94 -17.84
C ARG A 100 -9.74 -2.40 -18.61
N ALA A 101 -9.47 -1.55 -19.60
CA ALA A 101 -10.45 -1.02 -20.54
C ALA A 101 -10.07 -1.46 -21.96
N ASP A 102 -10.53 -2.64 -22.37
CA ASP A 102 -10.17 -3.26 -23.65
C ASP A 102 -10.52 -2.37 -24.85
N GLY A 103 -11.69 -1.74 -24.85
CA GLY A 103 -12.10 -0.80 -25.91
C GLY A 103 -11.27 0.49 -25.99
N ARG A 104 -10.37 0.73 -25.03
CA ARG A 104 -9.49 1.92 -24.99
C ARG A 104 -8.00 1.55 -25.01
N ASN A 105 -7.63 0.28 -25.06
CA ASN A 105 -6.23 -0.16 -24.92
C ASN A 105 -5.54 0.50 -23.71
N THR A 106 -6.27 0.60 -22.59
CA THR A 106 -5.83 1.30 -21.39
C THR A 106 -5.94 0.41 -20.17
N VAL A 107 -4.93 0.48 -19.31
CA VAL A 107 -4.93 -0.04 -17.95
C VAL A 107 -4.94 1.16 -17.01
N TYR A 108 -5.91 1.21 -16.11
CA TYR A 108 -5.98 2.24 -15.10
C TYR A 108 -5.49 1.68 -13.77
N CYS A 109 -4.60 2.41 -13.11
CA CYS A 109 -4.15 2.16 -11.74
C CYS A 109 -4.74 3.25 -10.84
N GLU A 110 -5.60 2.84 -9.91
CA GLU A 110 -6.31 3.74 -9.00
C GLU A 110 -5.55 3.85 -7.68
N PHE A 111 -5.34 5.08 -7.24
CA PHE A 111 -4.64 5.40 -6.00
C PHE A 111 -5.49 6.27 -5.08
N LEU A 112 -5.29 6.11 -3.77
CA LEU A 112 -5.83 6.99 -2.74
C LEU A 112 -4.70 7.83 -2.13
N CYS A 113 -4.93 9.14 -2.07
CA CYS A 113 -4.16 10.08 -1.28
C CYS A 113 -4.99 10.53 -0.06
N ILE A 114 -4.45 10.37 1.16
CA ILE A 114 -5.02 10.99 2.36
C ILE A 114 -4.17 12.21 2.72
N THR A 115 -4.79 13.37 2.86
CA THR A 115 -4.10 14.65 3.09
C THR A 115 -4.72 15.49 4.21
N ASP A 116 -3.91 16.28 4.89
CA ASP A 116 -4.31 17.33 5.85
C ASP A 116 -3.91 18.73 5.34
N CYS A 117 -3.65 18.87 4.04
CA CYS A 117 -3.29 20.15 3.44
C CYS A 117 -4.36 21.21 3.67
N LYS A 118 -3.94 22.48 3.64
CA LYS A 118 -4.92 23.58 3.67
C LYS A 118 -5.78 23.49 2.42
N LYS A 119 -7.09 23.48 2.59
CA LYS A 119 -8.03 23.31 1.48
C LYS A 119 -7.91 24.36 0.39
N ASP A 120 -7.38 25.55 0.72
CA ASP A 120 -7.13 26.66 -0.20
C ASP A 120 -5.74 26.63 -0.88
N SER A 121 -4.92 25.60 -0.62
CA SER A 121 -3.57 25.47 -1.20
C SER A 121 -3.52 24.70 -2.52
N ILE A 122 -4.67 24.38 -3.13
CA ILE A 122 -4.74 23.66 -4.41
C ILE A 122 -4.23 24.57 -5.53
N VAL A 123 -3.35 24.01 -6.37
CA VAL A 123 -2.78 24.67 -7.54
C VAL A 123 -3.42 24.07 -8.78
N LEU A 124 -3.92 24.93 -9.66
CA LEU A 124 -4.49 24.53 -10.94
C LEU A 124 -3.40 24.51 -12.02
N GLN A 125 -3.48 23.54 -12.92
CA GLN A 125 -2.60 23.42 -14.07
C GLN A 125 -3.26 24.00 -15.31
N GLU A 126 -2.66 25.07 -15.85
CA GLU A 126 -3.13 25.74 -17.07
C GLU A 126 -3.28 24.74 -18.22
N GLY A 127 -4.49 24.65 -18.79
CA GLY A 127 -4.80 23.72 -19.88
C GLY A 127 -5.32 22.35 -19.42
N GLU A 128 -5.21 22.03 -18.13
CA GLU A 128 -5.65 20.76 -17.55
C GLU A 128 -6.84 20.96 -16.61
N THR A 129 -6.71 21.85 -15.62
CA THR A 129 -7.71 22.13 -14.59
C THR A 129 -8.04 23.62 -14.50
N SER A 130 -9.30 23.95 -14.18
CA SER A 130 -9.83 25.32 -14.22
C SER A 130 -10.55 25.77 -12.93
N ASP A 131 -10.92 24.82 -12.07
CA ASP A 131 -11.47 25.10 -10.74
C ASP A 131 -11.27 23.87 -9.83
N TYR A 132 -11.51 24.02 -8.53
CA TYR A 132 -11.53 22.91 -7.58
C TYR A 132 -12.56 23.12 -6.47
N ARG A 133 -13.02 22.04 -5.85
CA ARG A 133 -13.82 22.11 -4.63
C ARG A 133 -13.65 20.86 -3.77
N TRP A 134 -13.81 21.02 -2.47
CA TRP A 134 -13.94 19.91 -1.53
C TRP A 134 -15.42 19.57 -1.34
N VAL A 135 -15.74 18.29 -1.39
CA VAL A 135 -17.11 17.79 -1.24
C VAL A 135 -17.18 16.66 -0.24
N THR A 136 -18.30 16.54 0.44
CA THR A 136 -18.58 15.40 1.30
C THR A 136 -18.75 14.11 0.48
N ARG A 137 -18.60 12.98 1.15
CA ARG A 137 -18.93 11.65 0.60
C ARG A 137 -20.32 11.62 -0.06
N ASP A 138 -21.34 12.14 0.62
CA ASP A 138 -22.71 12.06 0.16
C ASP A 138 -22.97 12.97 -1.05
N GLU A 139 -22.33 14.14 -1.10
CA GLU A 139 -22.33 15.00 -2.29
C GLU A 139 -21.69 14.30 -3.48
N LEU A 140 -20.50 13.70 -3.32
CA LEU A 140 -19.82 12.93 -4.38
C LEU A 140 -20.70 11.78 -4.90
N LEU A 141 -21.33 11.03 -4.00
CA LEU A 141 -22.24 9.93 -4.35
C LEU A 141 -23.53 10.39 -5.04
N SER A 142 -23.92 11.66 -4.87
CA SER A 142 -25.11 12.25 -5.48
C SER A 142 -24.88 12.83 -6.88
N MET A 143 -23.62 13.05 -7.26
CA MET A 143 -23.25 13.63 -8.56
C MET A 143 -23.66 12.72 -9.73
N LYS A 144 -24.17 13.34 -10.79
CA LYS A 144 -24.66 12.64 -11.97
C LYS A 144 -23.57 12.52 -13.05
N ARG A 145 -23.79 11.65 -14.03
CA ARG A 145 -22.84 11.39 -15.13
C ARG A 145 -22.63 12.57 -16.10
N ASP A 146 -23.55 13.52 -16.12
CA ASP A 146 -23.43 14.78 -16.87
C ASP A 146 -22.68 15.87 -16.08
N GLU A 147 -22.36 15.61 -14.80
CA GLU A 147 -21.57 16.50 -13.93
C GLU A 147 -20.17 15.93 -13.64
N LEU A 148 -20.04 14.61 -13.50
CA LEU A 148 -18.81 13.90 -13.12
C LEU A 148 -18.33 12.98 -14.26
N VAL A 149 -17.07 13.13 -14.68
CA VAL A 149 -16.50 12.44 -15.85
C VAL A 149 -16.48 10.92 -15.72
N THR A 150 -16.10 10.41 -14.54
CA THR A 150 -16.01 8.98 -14.26
C THR A 150 -16.35 8.69 -12.80
N GLN A 151 -16.96 7.53 -12.56
CA GLN A 151 -17.30 7.01 -11.23
C GLN A 151 -16.48 5.75 -10.88
N ARG A 152 -15.46 5.44 -11.68
CA ARG A 152 -14.70 4.19 -11.59
C ARG A 152 -14.04 3.95 -10.22
N MET A 153 -13.45 4.98 -9.62
CA MET A 153 -12.83 4.92 -8.29
C MET A 153 -13.79 4.45 -7.17
N GLN A 154 -15.10 4.65 -7.34
CA GLN A 154 -16.11 4.15 -6.40
C GLN A 154 -16.11 2.62 -6.30
N MET A 155 -15.54 1.91 -7.27
CA MET A 155 -15.40 0.45 -7.24
C MET A 155 -14.44 -0.04 -6.17
N PHE A 156 -13.48 0.80 -5.77
CA PHE A 156 -12.38 0.37 -4.90
C PHE A 156 -12.48 0.88 -3.47
N ILE A 157 -13.21 1.97 -3.23
CA ILE A 157 -13.37 2.54 -1.88
C ILE A 157 -14.69 2.05 -1.29
N ASP A 158 -14.62 1.28 -0.21
CA ASP A 158 -15.79 0.64 0.41
C ASP A 158 -16.93 1.62 0.73
N GLU A 159 -16.62 2.80 1.26
CA GLU A 159 -17.64 3.79 1.59
C GLU A 159 -18.27 4.42 0.34
N LEU A 160 -17.63 4.35 -0.83
CA LEU A 160 -18.15 4.84 -2.11
C LEU A 160 -18.85 3.75 -2.93
N LYS A 161 -18.64 2.46 -2.62
CA LYS A 161 -19.24 1.34 -3.37
C LYS A 161 -20.77 1.38 -3.43
N SER A 162 -21.43 1.96 -2.43
CA SER A 162 -22.90 2.14 -2.42
C SER A 162 -23.41 3.08 -3.53
N GLY A 163 -22.53 3.86 -4.17
CA GLY A 163 -22.84 4.68 -5.33
C GLY A 163 -23.06 3.90 -6.62
N ILE A 164 -22.51 2.69 -6.72
CA ILE A 164 -22.64 1.82 -7.90
C ILE A 164 -23.98 1.08 -7.82
N ARG A 165 -24.94 1.48 -8.65
CA ARG A 165 -26.32 0.95 -8.60
C ARG A 165 -26.57 -0.14 -9.62
N SER A 166 -25.70 -0.30 -10.63
CA SER A 166 -25.84 -1.28 -11.70
C SER A 166 -24.52 -1.56 -12.44
N ASP A 167 -24.46 -2.64 -13.23
CA ASP A 167 -23.30 -2.92 -14.11
C ASP A 167 -23.11 -1.85 -15.18
N ALA A 168 -24.18 -1.16 -15.59
CA ALA A 168 -24.07 0.00 -16.48
C ALA A 168 -23.28 1.15 -15.82
N ASP A 169 -23.29 1.27 -14.49
CA ASP A 169 -22.52 2.27 -13.72
C ASP A 169 -21.04 1.91 -13.60
N ARG A 170 -20.69 0.63 -13.74
CA ARG A 170 -19.30 0.17 -13.78
C ARG A 170 -18.61 0.43 -15.12
N GLY A 171 -19.34 0.73 -16.18
CA GLY A 171 -18.75 0.98 -17.50
C GLY A 171 -18.03 -0.26 -18.10
N PRO A 172 -17.23 -0.11 -19.17
CA PRO A 172 -16.52 -1.20 -19.83
C PRO A 172 -15.22 -1.61 -19.09
N TYR A 173 -15.19 -1.46 -17.77
CA TYR A 173 -14.02 -1.68 -16.94
C TYR A 173 -14.06 -3.08 -16.35
N GLU A 174 -13.05 -3.89 -16.68
CA GLU A 174 -12.83 -5.19 -16.05
C GLU A 174 -11.85 -5.01 -14.90
N PRO A 175 -12.25 -5.23 -13.62
CA PRO A 175 -11.32 -5.27 -12.51
C PRO A 175 -10.25 -6.31 -12.82
N VAL A 176 -8.98 -5.88 -12.76
CA VAL A 176 -7.87 -6.82 -12.79
C VAL A 176 -7.67 -7.26 -11.34
N SER A 177 -7.66 -8.58 -11.11
CA SER A 177 -7.38 -9.10 -9.78
C SER A 177 -6.06 -8.52 -9.30
N LYS A 178 -6.11 -7.73 -8.22
CA LYS A 178 -4.92 -7.24 -7.51
C LYS A 178 -3.99 -8.44 -7.29
N GLU A 179 -2.69 -8.29 -7.55
CA GLU A 179 -1.69 -9.24 -7.02
C GLU A 179 -2.02 -9.43 -5.54
N LYS A 180 -2.59 -10.59 -5.22
CA LYS A 180 -3.20 -10.81 -3.92
C LYS A 180 -2.08 -11.29 -3.04
N MET A 181 -1.32 -10.34 -2.49
CA MET A 181 -0.42 -10.61 -1.39
C MET A 181 -1.25 -11.16 -0.24
N GLU A 182 -1.12 -12.46 0.02
CA GLU A 182 -1.82 -13.18 1.06
C GLU A 182 -0.94 -13.24 2.31
N PHE A 183 -1.56 -13.09 3.48
CA PHE A 183 -0.89 -13.26 4.75
C PHE A 183 -1.46 -14.47 5.48
N LYS A 184 -0.59 -15.37 5.95
CA LYS A 184 -0.99 -16.61 6.64
C LYS A 184 -0.30 -16.68 8.00
N LYS A 185 -1.04 -17.07 9.04
CA LYS A 185 -0.53 -17.29 10.40
C LYS A 185 -0.17 -18.76 10.61
N LEU A 186 1.05 -19.14 10.25
CA LEU A 186 1.45 -20.54 10.16
C LEU A 186 1.77 -21.15 11.52
N THR A 187 1.50 -22.45 11.59
CA THR A 187 1.84 -23.43 12.61
C THR A 187 2.62 -24.58 11.96
N SER A 188 3.28 -25.40 12.77
CA SER A 188 4.02 -26.58 12.28
C SER A 188 3.18 -27.64 11.55
N SER A 189 1.85 -27.54 11.59
CA SER A 189 0.94 -28.41 10.83
C SER A 189 0.57 -27.88 9.44
N ASP A 190 0.90 -26.64 9.11
CA ASP A 190 0.54 -26.04 7.83
C ASP A 190 1.47 -26.52 6.70
N THR A 191 0.93 -26.68 5.51
CA THR A 191 1.64 -27.21 4.33
C THR A 191 2.82 -26.33 3.91
N GLU A 192 2.71 -25.03 4.12
CA GLU A 192 3.68 -24.00 3.79
C GLU A 192 4.85 -23.93 4.79
N TRP A 193 4.74 -24.60 5.95
CA TRP A 193 5.73 -24.51 7.03
C TRP A 193 7.14 -24.85 6.58
N ASN A 194 7.31 -25.98 5.90
CA ASN A 194 8.62 -26.43 5.43
C ASN A 194 9.15 -25.56 4.29
N ALA A 195 8.28 -25.14 3.37
CA ALA A 195 8.66 -24.26 2.28
C ALA A 195 9.14 -22.89 2.79
N LEU A 196 8.49 -22.36 3.84
CA LEU A 196 8.94 -21.13 4.48
C LEU A 196 10.24 -21.31 5.26
N ALA A 197 10.42 -22.43 5.98
CA ALA A 197 11.68 -22.74 6.65
C ALA A 197 12.84 -22.83 5.64
N ASP A 198 12.63 -23.48 4.50
CA ASP A 198 13.62 -23.57 3.41
C ASP A 198 13.91 -22.20 2.80
N TYR A 199 12.88 -21.36 2.62
CA TYR A 199 13.07 -19.97 2.18
C TYR A 199 13.88 -19.16 3.18
N ALA A 200 13.56 -19.25 4.48
CA ALA A 200 14.26 -18.52 5.53
C ALA A 200 15.74 -18.93 5.63
N GLU A 201 16.05 -20.22 5.50
CA GLU A 201 17.43 -20.71 5.50
C GLU A 201 18.27 -20.16 4.34
N ASN A 202 17.64 -19.98 3.19
CA ASN A 202 18.30 -19.58 1.94
C ASN A 202 18.14 -18.09 1.60
N CYS A 203 17.46 -17.31 2.46
CA CYS A 203 17.31 -15.88 2.21
C CYS A 203 18.63 -15.13 2.42
N SER A 204 18.66 -13.87 1.99
CA SER A 204 19.85 -13.03 2.06
C SER A 204 20.22 -12.57 3.48
N TRP A 205 19.36 -12.80 4.47
CA TRP A 205 19.56 -12.36 5.84
C TRP A 205 20.03 -13.51 6.73
N GLY A 206 21.21 -13.35 7.34
CA GLY A 206 21.84 -14.41 8.13
C GLY A 206 20.99 -14.97 9.28
N ALA A 207 20.14 -14.14 9.89
CA ALA A 207 19.23 -14.59 10.95
C ALA A 207 18.11 -15.52 10.43
N GLY A 208 17.84 -15.54 9.12
CA GLY A 208 16.87 -16.46 8.52
C GLY A 208 17.20 -17.93 8.75
N LYS A 209 18.50 -18.27 8.85
CA LYS A 209 18.95 -19.63 9.24
C LYS A 209 18.52 -20.00 10.65
N THR A 210 18.62 -19.07 11.58
CA THR A 210 18.16 -19.27 12.96
C THR A 210 16.65 -19.52 12.99
N LEU A 211 15.85 -18.74 12.25
CA LEU A 211 14.42 -19.00 12.14
C LEU A 211 14.13 -20.38 11.53
N ALA A 212 14.83 -20.76 10.46
CA ALA A 212 14.63 -22.07 9.83
C ALA A 212 14.94 -23.23 10.79
N GLU A 213 16.00 -23.11 11.59
CA GLU A 213 16.32 -24.07 12.65
C GLU A 213 15.21 -24.12 13.71
N GLU A 214 14.73 -22.97 14.20
CA GLU A 214 13.62 -22.88 15.16
C GLU A 214 12.35 -23.55 14.64
N MET A 215 11.97 -23.26 13.39
CA MET A 215 10.80 -23.84 12.73
C MET A 215 10.90 -25.37 12.61
N ARG A 216 12.09 -25.91 12.30
CA ARG A 216 12.31 -27.37 12.15
C ARG A 216 12.39 -28.11 13.48
N GLN A 217 12.90 -27.45 14.52
CA GLN A 217 13.10 -28.05 15.85
C GLN A 217 11.84 -28.02 16.74
N LYS A 218 10.67 -27.64 16.19
CA LYS A 218 9.36 -27.51 16.87
C LYS A 218 9.27 -26.38 17.90
N HIS A 219 10.02 -25.31 17.73
CA HIS A 219 9.75 -24.07 18.47
C HIS A 219 8.56 -23.35 17.80
N PHE A 220 7.91 -22.40 18.49
CA PHE A 220 6.55 -21.87 18.23
C PHE A 220 5.40 -22.75 18.75
N THR A 221 4.90 -22.43 19.95
CA THR A 221 3.78 -23.16 20.60
C THR A 221 2.69 -22.22 21.10
N GLY A 222 1.50 -22.75 21.39
CA GLY A 222 0.38 -21.95 21.92
C GLY A 222 -0.08 -20.88 20.93
N TRP A 223 0.14 -19.62 21.27
CA TRP A 223 -0.21 -18.45 20.43
C TRP A 223 0.93 -17.97 19.53
N GLU A 224 2.12 -18.57 19.61
CA GLU A 224 3.24 -18.15 18.77
C GLU A 224 3.04 -18.62 17.33
N ARG A 225 3.38 -17.77 16.36
CA ARG A 225 3.17 -18.04 14.92
C ARG A 225 4.34 -17.54 14.10
N VAL A 226 4.48 -18.10 12.90
CA VAL A 226 5.26 -17.47 11.82
C VAL A 226 4.27 -16.91 10.82
N ILE A 227 4.31 -15.61 10.59
CA ILE A 227 3.50 -14.95 9.57
C ILE A 227 4.21 -15.07 8.23
N LEU A 228 3.53 -15.64 7.25
CA LEU A 228 3.96 -15.72 5.86
C LEU A 228 3.29 -14.62 5.06
N ALA A 229 4.06 -13.88 4.27
CA ALA A 229 3.55 -13.09 3.14
C ALA A 229 3.81 -13.86 1.84
N GLU A 230 2.75 -14.13 1.07
CA GLU A 230 2.79 -14.95 -0.14
C GLU A 230 2.20 -14.19 -1.34
N ASP A 231 2.88 -14.26 -2.47
CA ASP A 231 2.41 -13.74 -3.74
C ASP A 231 2.32 -14.88 -4.77
N GLN A 232 1.10 -15.27 -5.13
CA GLN A 232 0.82 -16.35 -6.09
C GLN A 232 1.60 -17.65 -5.80
N GLY A 233 1.66 -18.05 -4.52
CA GLY A 233 2.40 -19.25 -4.08
C GLY A 233 3.91 -19.05 -3.90
N ARG A 234 4.46 -17.84 -4.13
CA ARG A 234 5.86 -17.50 -3.86
C ARG A 234 5.97 -16.78 -2.53
N VAL A 235 6.95 -17.15 -1.72
CA VAL A 235 7.24 -16.46 -0.45
C VAL A 235 7.78 -15.06 -0.75
N ALA A 236 7.10 -14.03 -0.24
CA ALA A 236 7.47 -12.63 -0.38
C ALA A 236 8.15 -12.06 0.88
N GLY A 237 7.90 -12.66 2.04
CA GLY A 237 8.48 -12.27 3.31
C GLY A 237 7.90 -13.04 4.48
N TYR A 238 8.43 -12.78 5.67
CA TYR A 238 7.93 -13.37 6.91
C TYR A 238 8.19 -12.48 8.12
N CYS A 239 7.50 -12.76 9.22
CA CYS A 239 7.89 -12.36 10.57
C CYS A 239 7.45 -13.40 11.59
N THR A 240 8.01 -13.34 12.79
CA THR A 240 7.57 -14.15 13.92
C THR A 240 6.65 -13.36 14.84
N VAL A 241 5.75 -14.08 15.50
CA VAL A 241 5.02 -13.64 16.67
C VAL A 241 5.41 -14.58 17.81
N SER A 242 6.14 -14.08 18.81
CA SER A 242 6.75 -14.91 19.85
C SER A 242 6.68 -14.30 21.25
N GLY A 243 6.81 -15.15 22.28
CA GLY A 243 6.89 -14.72 23.68
C GLY A 243 8.13 -13.89 23.99
N THR A 244 9.22 -14.17 23.28
CA THR A 244 10.56 -13.62 23.50
C THR A 244 11.19 -13.16 22.19
N ASP A 245 12.21 -12.31 22.29
CA ASP A 245 13.08 -11.88 21.18
C ASP A 245 14.56 -12.01 21.62
N CYS A 246 15.49 -11.43 20.88
CA CYS A 246 16.93 -11.55 21.05
C CYS A 246 17.50 -10.96 22.36
N ILE A 247 16.74 -10.14 23.09
CA ILE A 247 17.17 -9.56 24.37
C ILE A 247 16.64 -10.43 25.52
N PRO A 248 17.52 -11.09 26.30
CA PRO A 248 17.09 -11.90 27.45
C PRO A 248 16.66 -11.03 28.65
N ASP A 249 15.96 -11.64 29.59
CA ASP A 249 15.64 -11.07 30.91
C ASP A 249 14.87 -9.73 30.88
N VAL A 250 13.94 -9.61 29.94
CA VAL A 250 12.99 -8.50 29.84
C VAL A 250 11.55 -8.98 30.04
N SER A 251 10.70 -8.12 30.60
CA SER A 251 9.31 -8.45 30.92
C SER A 251 8.31 -8.17 29.79
N TYR A 252 8.79 -7.70 28.63
CA TYR A 252 7.92 -7.32 27.52
C TYR A 252 7.46 -8.56 26.73
N THR A 253 6.21 -8.58 26.33
CA THR A 253 5.61 -9.63 25.50
C THR A 253 4.27 -9.12 24.99
N PRO A 254 3.82 -9.48 23.79
CA PRO A 254 4.43 -10.32 22.76
C PRO A 254 5.35 -9.54 21.81
N TYR A 255 6.27 -10.24 21.14
CA TYR A 255 7.16 -9.64 20.15
C TYR A 255 6.73 -9.96 18.71
N ILE A 256 6.87 -8.97 17.83
CA ILE A 256 7.02 -9.20 16.39
C ILE A 256 8.52 -9.16 16.09
N GLY A 257 9.08 -10.33 15.79
CA GLY A 257 10.50 -10.53 15.55
C GLY A 257 10.78 -11.06 14.15
N MET A 258 12.05 -11.33 13.86
CA MET A 258 12.54 -12.00 12.64
C MET A 258 11.85 -11.51 11.35
N LEU A 259 11.67 -10.19 11.22
CA LEU A 259 10.94 -9.58 10.11
C LEU A 259 11.84 -9.47 8.88
N PHE A 260 11.45 -10.14 7.80
CA PHE A 260 12.21 -10.15 6.55
C PHE A 260 11.30 -9.94 5.34
N VAL A 261 11.76 -9.13 4.39
CA VAL A 261 11.11 -8.90 3.09
C VAL A 261 12.09 -9.26 1.98
N GLY A 262 11.68 -10.18 1.10
CA GLY A 262 12.44 -10.58 -0.08
C GLY A 262 12.74 -9.38 -0.97
N GLU A 263 13.94 -9.35 -1.56
CA GLU A 263 14.48 -8.22 -2.32
C GLU A 263 13.51 -7.69 -3.38
N GLU A 264 12.91 -8.62 -4.14
CA GLU A 264 11.96 -8.31 -5.22
C GLU A 264 10.63 -7.71 -4.73
N TYR A 265 10.34 -7.81 -3.43
CA TYR A 265 9.12 -7.29 -2.79
C TYR A 265 9.37 -6.06 -1.91
N ARG A 266 10.62 -5.56 -1.83
CA ARG A 266 10.94 -4.35 -1.06
C ARG A 266 10.33 -3.11 -1.70
N GLY A 267 10.17 -2.04 -0.91
CA GLY A 267 9.52 -0.80 -1.34
C GLY A 267 7.98 -0.86 -1.40
N LYS A 268 7.37 -2.04 -1.20
CA LYS A 268 5.90 -2.23 -1.21
C LYS A 268 5.25 -2.18 0.18
N ARG A 269 5.94 -1.59 1.18
CA ARG A 269 5.54 -1.57 2.61
C ARG A 269 5.15 -2.94 3.19
N LEU A 270 5.75 -4.01 2.67
CA LEU A 270 5.37 -5.36 3.08
C LEU A 270 5.68 -5.63 4.56
N SER A 271 6.74 -5.01 5.09
CA SER A 271 7.06 -5.03 6.52
C SER A 271 5.93 -4.46 7.38
N GLN A 272 5.43 -3.27 7.06
CA GLN A 272 4.30 -2.67 7.76
C GLN A 272 3.05 -3.56 7.69
N ARG A 273 2.73 -4.08 6.50
CA ARG A 273 1.54 -4.94 6.30
C ARG A 273 1.63 -6.24 7.11
N MET A 274 2.82 -6.86 7.19
CA MET A 274 3.04 -8.03 8.05
C MET A 274 2.92 -7.66 9.54
N ILE A 275 3.46 -6.52 9.96
CA ILE A 275 3.35 -6.04 11.34
C ILE A 275 1.88 -5.79 11.72
N ASP A 276 1.09 -5.19 10.83
CA ASP A 276 -0.32 -4.91 11.06
C ASP A 276 -1.13 -6.21 11.11
N PHE A 277 -0.86 -7.16 10.20
CA PHE A 277 -1.48 -8.49 10.23
C PHE A 277 -1.15 -9.27 11.52
N ALA A 278 0.13 -9.24 11.93
CA ALA A 278 0.57 -9.85 13.17
C ALA A 278 -0.06 -9.20 14.42
N SER A 279 -0.22 -7.87 14.39
CA SER A 279 -0.85 -7.11 15.49
C SER A 279 -2.33 -7.43 15.61
N GLU A 280 -3.06 -7.58 14.49
CA GLU A 280 -4.46 -8.00 14.52
C GLU A 280 -4.60 -9.44 15.05
N TYR A 281 -3.69 -10.34 14.67
CA TYR A 281 -3.66 -11.67 15.27
C TYR A 281 -3.42 -11.63 16.79
N LEU A 282 -2.46 -10.82 17.26
CA LEU A 282 -2.19 -10.67 18.69
C LEU A 282 -3.39 -10.06 19.45
N LYS A 283 -4.14 -9.16 18.81
CA LYS A 283 -5.43 -8.67 19.31
C LYS A 283 -6.44 -9.80 19.47
N GLU A 284 -6.58 -10.68 18.47
CA GLU A 284 -7.46 -11.86 18.54
C GLU A 284 -7.11 -12.78 19.71
N VAL A 285 -5.81 -12.90 20.02
CA VAL A 285 -5.30 -13.69 21.15
C VAL A 285 -5.57 -13.01 22.50
N GLY A 286 -5.73 -11.68 22.54
CA GLY A 286 -6.07 -10.92 23.73
C GLY A 286 -4.96 -9.99 24.24
N PHE A 287 -3.93 -9.72 23.44
CA PHE A 287 -2.90 -8.74 23.78
C PHE A 287 -3.36 -7.31 23.40
N SER A 288 -3.06 -6.34 24.26
CA SER A 288 -3.36 -4.92 24.05
C SER A 288 -2.15 -4.12 23.55
N GLU A 289 -0.98 -4.74 23.50
CA GLU A 289 0.29 -4.12 23.11
C GLU A 289 1.14 -5.12 22.34
N VAL A 290 2.06 -4.61 21.52
CA VAL A 290 3.04 -5.41 20.80
C VAL A 290 4.41 -4.74 20.84
N TYR A 291 5.45 -5.56 20.86
CA TYR A 291 6.83 -5.12 21.01
C TYR A 291 7.70 -5.54 19.82
N LEU A 292 8.77 -4.80 19.57
CA LEU A 292 9.76 -5.12 18.54
C LEU A 292 11.15 -4.68 19.00
N VAL A 293 12.18 -5.42 18.63
CA VAL A 293 13.59 -5.07 18.92
C VAL A 293 14.30 -4.71 17.62
N SER A 294 14.96 -3.55 17.58
CA SER A 294 15.76 -3.15 16.42
C SER A 294 16.76 -2.02 16.72
N ASP A 295 17.82 -1.95 15.91
CA ASP A 295 18.73 -0.80 15.80
C ASP A 295 18.37 0.14 14.63
N HIS A 296 17.27 -0.11 13.92
CA HIS A 296 16.78 0.83 12.90
C HIS A 296 16.33 2.14 13.54
N GLU A 297 16.68 3.24 12.90
CA GLU A 297 16.31 4.61 13.28
C GLU A 297 15.12 5.07 12.43
N ASN A 298 14.09 5.64 13.06
CA ASN A 298 12.93 6.27 12.40
C ASN A 298 12.08 5.36 11.49
N LEU A 299 12.30 4.05 11.51
CA LEU A 299 11.52 3.10 10.70
C LEU A 299 10.21 2.73 11.39
N TYR A 300 10.28 2.27 12.64
CA TYR A 300 9.11 1.72 13.33
C TYR A 300 8.25 2.82 13.96
N GLU A 301 8.83 3.98 14.24
CA GLU A 301 8.12 5.18 14.68
C GLU A 301 7.08 5.61 13.63
N LYS A 302 7.41 5.48 12.34
CA LYS A 302 6.48 5.71 11.23
C LYS A 302 5.30 4.73 11.22
N TYR A 303 5.48 3.56 11.83
CA TYR A 303 4.43 2.53 11.97
C TYR A 303 3.68 2.65 13.31
N GLY A 304 3.87 3.75 14.03
CA GLY A 304 3.19 4.05 15.30
C GLY A 304 3.84 3.43 16.53
N PHE A 305 5.06 2.89 16.42
CA PHE A 305 5.81 2.44 17.59
C PHE A 305 6.48 3.59 18.33
N GLN A 306 6.71 3.40 19.62
CA GLN A 306 7.46 4.30 20.47
C GLN A 306 8.60 3.54 21.13
N VAL A 307 9.79 4.15 21.20
CA VAL A 307 10.91 3.59 21.97
C VAL A 307 10.55 3.67 23.45
N ILE A 308 10.66 2.55 24.15
CA ILE A 308 10.37 2.46 25.59
C ILE A 308 11.57 2.04 26.43
N ASP A 309 12.58 1.44 25.79
CA ASP A 309 13.77 0.91 26.47
C ASP A 309 14.93 0.77 25.46
N GLU A 310 16.15 0.71 25.98
CA GLU A 310 17.36 0.45 25.20
C GLU A 310 18.25 -0.55 25.96
N LYS A 311 18.59 -1.66 25.31
CA LYS A 311 19.37 -2.74 25.93
C LYS A 311 20.42 -3.29 24.99
N MET A 312 21.49 -3.81 25.58
CA MET A 312 22.56 -4.49 24.85
C MET A 312 22.11 -5.89 24.43
N ALA A 313 22.11 -6.16 23.13
CA ALA A 313 21.89 -7.51 22.62
C ALA A 313 23.08 -8.44 22.91
N PRO A 314 22.90 -9.78 22.90
CA PRO A 314 23.97 -10.74 23.19
C PRO A 314 25.24 -10.60 22.32
N TRP A 315 25.12 -10.04 21.11
CA TRP A 315 26.24 -9.77 20.21
C TRP A 315 26.89 -8.39 20.42
N GLY A 316 26.57 -7.69 21.51
CA GLY A 316 27.25 -6.46 21.91
C GLY A 316 26.85 -5.21 21.12
N ARG A 317 25.66 -5.20 20.52
CA ARG A 317 25.07 -3.98 19.95
C ARG A 317 23.91 -3.49 20.80
N MET A 318 23.84 -2.18 21.01
CA MET A 318 22.66 -1.55 21.60
C MET A 318 21.49 -1.74 20.64
N GLN A 319 20.32 -2.03 21.19
CA GLN A 319 19.06 -2.16 20.46
C GLN A 319 18.00 -1.35 21.19
N LYS A 320 17.06 -0.79 20.44
CA LYS A 320 15.86 -0.16 20.99
C LYS A 320 14.75 -1.21 21.10
N ILE A 321 13.99 -1.12 22.18
CA ILE A 321 12.75 -1.85 22.36
C ILE A 321 11.61 -0.89 22.07
N TYR A 322 10.86 -1.24 21.04
CA TYR A 322 9.72 -0.50 20.55
C TYR A 322 8.43 -1.08 21.11
N ARG A 323 7.44 -0.23 21.40
CA ARG A 323 6.09 -0.60 21.81
C ARG A 323 5.06 0.08 20.93
N ARG A 324 4.03 -0.66 20.53
CA ARG A 324 2.82 -0.12 19.87
C ARG A 324 1.58 -0.66 20.56
N ALA A 325 0.63 0.23 20.82
CA ALA A 325 -0.69 -0.19 21.30
C ALA A 325 -1.43 -0.93 20.19
N VAL A 326 -2.14 -1.99 20.56
CA VAL A 326 -3.06 -2.71 19.69
C VAL A 326 -4.47 -2.32 20.16
N PRO A 327 -5.20 -1.45 19.41
CA PRO A 327 -6.45 -0.90 19.88
C PRO A 327 -7.43 -2.00 20.27
N GLU A 328 -8.05 -1.89 21.44
CA GLU A 328 -9.06 -2.85 21.89
C GLU A 328 -10.16 -3.02 20.84
N LYS A 329 -10.77 -4.21 20.82
CA LYS A 329 -11.99 -4.42 20.05
C LYS A 329 -13.09 -3.63 20.78
N ASP A 330 -13.60 -2.56 20.17
CA ASP A 330 -14.82 -1.93 20.67
C ASP A 330 -15.87 -3.04 20.83
N PRO A 331 -16.47 -3.26 22.02
CA PRO A 331 -17.52 -4.26 22.20
C PRO A 331 -18.71 -4.03 21.25
N ALA A 332 -18.81 -2.88 20.58
CA ALA A 332 -19.81 -2.56 19.58
C ALA A 332 -19.34 -2.63 18.10
N GLY A 333 -18.09 -2.99 17.80
CA GLY A 333 -17.62 -3.19 16.42
C GLY A 333 -17.57 -1.93 15.55
N LYS A 334 -17.17 -0.77 16.11
CA LYS A 334 -16.85 0.43 15.33
C LYS A 334 -15.36 0.76 15.50
N ASP A 335 -14.65 0.81 14.38
CA ASP A 335 -13.23 1.21 14.35
C ASP A 335 -13.10 2.69 14.75
N ALA A 336 -12.35 2.95 15.83
CA ALA A 336 -11.94 4.30 16.21
C ALA A 336 -10.71 4.68 15.39
N GLY A 337 -10.85 5.67 14.52
CA GLY A 337 -9.78 6.19 13.67
C GLY A 337 -8.55 6.63 14.47
N GLY A 338 -7.40 6.04 14.17
CA GLY A 338 -6.11 6.44 14.72
C GLY A 338 -5.55 7.65 13.98
N CYS A 339 -5.28 8.73 14.72
CA CYS A 339 -4.55 9.89 14.22
C CYS A 339 -3.08 9.50 13.92
N PHE A 340 -2.68 9.60 12.65
CA PHE A 340 -1.28 9.42 12.24
C PHE A 340 -0.49 10.72 12.38
N GLY A 341 0.67 10.64 13.04
CA GLY A 341 1.64 11.74 13.17
C GLY A 341 2.40 12.02 11.87
N LYS A 342 2.87 13.26 11.74
CA LYS A 342 3.42 13.89 10.52
C LYS A 342 4.67 13.20 9.94
N PRO A 343 4.91 13.25 8.61
CA PRO A 343 6.09 12.66 7.98
C PRO A 343 7.32 13.60 7.99
N GLY A 344 8.49 13.04 8.24
CA GLY A 344 9.79 13.64 7.93
C GLY A 344 10.45 12.91 6.76
N HIS A 345 11.03 13.68 5.83
CA HIS A 345 11.73 13.25 4.61
C HIS A 345 12.79 12.16 4.85
N GLU A 346 12.95 11.23 3.91
CA GLU A 346 14.07 10.28 3.85
C GLU A 346 14.81 10.33 2.51
N GLU A 347 16.13 10.43 2.57
CA GLU A 347 17.07 10.09 1.49
C GLU A 347 17.36 8.57 1.48
N PRO A 348 17.79 8.00 0.33
CA PRO A 348 18.02 6.57 0.20
C PRO A 348 19.20 6.09 1.06
N VAL A 349 18.91 5.23 2.05
CA VAL A 349 19.94 4.62 2.90
C VAL A 349 20.58 3.42 2.18
N SER A 350 21.90 3.55 1.94
CA SER A 350 22.80 2.49 1.47
C SER A 350 22.81 1.30 2.43
N PHE A 351 22.40 0.12 1.95
CA PHE A 351 22.61 -1.15 2.65
C PHE A 351 24.11 -1.45 2.72
N ARG A 352 24.74 -1.20 3.87
CA ARG A 352 26.08 -1.75 4.14
C ARG A 352 25.94 -3.23 4.47
N LYS A 353 26.58 -4.05 3.63
CA LYS A 353 26.84 -5.47 3.85
C LYS A 353 27.35 -5.69 5.28
N ALA A 354 26.67 -6.56 6.02
CA ALA A 354 27.23 -7.27 7.16
C ALA A 354 27.52 -8.70 6.71
#